data_AF-A0A087TT68-F1
#
_entry.id   AF-A0A087TT68-F1
#
_cell.length_a   1.000
_cell.length_b   1.000
_cell.length_c   1.000
_cell.angle_alpha   90.00
_cell.angle_beta   90.00
_cell.angle_gamma   90.00
#
_symmetry.space_group_name_H-M   'P 1'
#
loop_
_entity.id
_entity.type
_entity.pdbx_description
1 polymer ?
#
loop_
_entity_poly.entity_id
_entity_poly.type
_entity_poly.pdbx_seq_one_letter_code
_entity_poly.pdbx_strand_id
1 'polypeptide(L)'
;MSDDDRDNDIESDADKRAHHNALERKRRDHIKDSFTSLRDSLPAFQGDKVRASRAQILKKAADYIQSMRRKNMAHQQDIDDLKRQNKVLEDQIQSLERAKSTGNYAAAAAVLEATHLNNKASSMAAFDADSDSDDSSDTDGSKSGRRKRLKTSVEPPLRA
;
A
#
# COMPACT_ATOMS: atom_id res chain seq x y z
N MET A 1 -63.01 -4.72 23.55
CA MET A 1 -61.73 -4.22 22.98
C MET A 1 -61.75 -4.66 21.54
N SER A 2 -61.98 -3.70 20.65
CA SER A 2 -62.31 -3.91 19.25
C SER A 2 -61.06 -4.37 18.49
N ASP A 3 -61.21 -5.33 17.59
CA ASP A 3 -60.10 -5.89 16.82
C ASP A 3 -59.49 -4.89 15.81
N ASP A 4 -60.18 -3.78 15.51
CA ASP A 4 -59.74 -2.70 14.61
C ASP A 4 -58.50 -1.92 15.10
N ASP A 5 -58.26 -1.84 16.42
CA ASP A 5 -57.09 -1.12 16.95
C ASP A 5 -55.78 -1.92 16.75
N ARG A 6 -55.86 -3.24 16.59
CA ARG A 6 -54.66 -4.10 16.41
C ARG A 6 -54.07 -3.99 15.01
N ASP A 7 -54.90 -3.84 13.99
CA ASP A 7 -54.45 -3.72 12.61
C ASP A 7 -53.72 -2.38 12.36
N ASN A 8 -54.16 -1.31 13.03
CA ASN A 8 -53.55 0.02 12.95
C ASN A 8 -52.13 0.05 13.56
N ASP A 9 -51.92 -0.68 14.66
CA ASP A 9 -50.59 -0.81 15.29
C ASP A 9 -49.64 -1.69 14.45
N ILE A 10 -50.15 -2.76 13.83
CA ILE A 10 -49.37 -3.68 12.96
C ILE A 10 -48.92 -2.98 11.68
N GLU A 11 -49.77 -2.15 11.08
CA GLU A 11 -49.43 -1.35 9.89
C GLU A 11 -48.32 -0.34 10.22
N SER A 12 -48.36 0.27 11.41
CA SER A 12 -47.30 1.17 11.90
C SER A 12 -45.94 0.47 12.08
N ASP A 13 -45.93 -0.78 12.55
CA ASP A 13 -44.71 -1.55 12.78
C ASP A 13 -44.14 -2.12 11.48
N ALA A 14 -45.01 -2.49 10.53
CA ALA A 14 -44.63 -2.84 9.18
C ALA A 14 -43.99 -1.63 8.46
N ASP A 15 -44.57 -0.44 8.60
CA ASP A 15 -44.05 0.80 8.03
C ASP A 15 -42.71 1.23 8.65
N LYS A 16 -42.57 1.17 9.97
CA LYS A 16 -41.28 1.40 10.65
C LYS A 16 -40.21 0.43 10.14
N ARG A 17 -40.55 -0.86 9.97
CA ARG A 17 -39.64 -1.88 9.44
C ARG A 17 -39.27 -1.61 7.98
N ALA A 18 -40.23 -1.20 7.15
CA ALA A 18 -40.00 -0.84 5.75
C ALA A 18 -39.07 0.40 5.64
N HIS A 19 -39.34 1.45 6.43
CA HIS A 19 -38.51 2.64 6.49
C HIS A 19 -37.08 2.33 6.95
N HIS A 20 -36.92 1.53 8.01
CA HIS A 20 -35.60 1.08 8.46
C HIS A 20 -34.84 0.30 7.37
N ASN A 21 -35.53 -0.63 6.67
CA ASN A 21 -34.94 -1.39 5.56
C ASN A 21 -34.51 -0.49 4.39
N ALA A 22 -35.29 0.55 4.09
CA ALA A 22 -34.97 1.54 3.07
C ALA A 22 -33.72 2.34 3.45
N LEU A 23 -33.63 2.82 4.69
CA LEU A 23 -32.46 3.53 5.20
C LEU A 23 -31.19 2.66 5.17
N GLU A 24 -31.28 1.41 5.60
CA GLU A 24 -30.10 0.52 5.57
C GLU A 24 -29.69 0.17 4.14
N ARG A 25 -30.63 0.04 3.20
CA ARG A 25 -30.29 -0.12 1.77
C ARG A 25 -29.51 1.09 1.26
N LYS A 26 -29.99 2.31 1.53
CA LYS A 26 -29.28 3.56 1.19
C LYS A 26 -27.87 3.59 1.79
N ARG A 27 -27.72 3.20 3.06
CA ARG A 27 -26.40 3.10 3.73
C ARG A 27 -25.48 2.09 3.03
N ARG A 28 -25.99 0.90 2.67
CA ARG A 28 -25.21 -0.12 1.96
C ARG A 28 -24.77 0.33 0.57
N ASP A 29 -25.60 1.10 -0.13
CA ASP A 29 -25.24 1.65 -1.44
C ASP A 29 -24.12 2.69 -1.30
N HIS A 30 -24.19 3.61 -0.33
CA HIS A 30 -23.09 4.55 -0.05
C HIS A 30 -21.76 3.84 0.26
N ILE A 31 -21.81 2.74 1.03
CA ILE A 31 -20.61 1.93 1.32
C ILE A 31 -20.08 1.26 0.05
N LYS A 32 -20.98 0.73 -0.80
CA LYS A 32 -20.59 0.12 -2.08
C LYS A 32 -19.90 1.14 -2.99
N ASP A 33 -20.38 2.37 -3.04
CA ASP A 33 -19.78 3.45 -3.82
C ASP A 33 -18.40 3.80 -3.25
N SER A 34 -18.28 3.90 -1.91
CA SER A 34 -17.00 4.14 -1.24
C SER A 34 -15.96 3.05 -1.55
N PHE A 35 -16.37 1.78 -1.58
CA PHE A 35 -15.49 0.66 -1.98
C PHE A 35 -15.08 0.72 -3.45
N THR A 36 -15.97 1.22 -4.32
CA THR A 36 -15.69 1.38 -5.74
C THR A 36 -14.65 2.48 -5.94
N SER A 37 -14.84 3.65 -5.34
CA SER A 37 -13.86 4.75 -5.36
C SER A 37 -12.52 4.34 -4.77
N LEU A 38 -12.51 3.56 -3.68
CA LEU A 38 -11.28 3.04 -3.10
C LEU A 38 -10.57 2.10 -4.07
N ARG A 39 -11.28 1.14 -4.68
CA ARG A 39 -10.69 0.21 -5.66
C ARG A 39 -10.06 0.98 -6.83
N ASP A 40 -10.78 1.97 -7.36
CA ASP A 40 -10.34 2.72 -8.53
C ASP A 40 -9.15 3.66 -8.22
N SER A 41 -8.86 3.92 -6.95
CA SER A 41 -7.66 4.66 -6.51
C SER A 41 -6.41 3.79 -6.34
N LEU A 42 -6.54 2.46 -6.45
CA LEU A 42 -5.45 1.51 -6.21
C LEU A 42 -4.85 1.02 -7.54
N PRO A 43 -3.53 1.22 -7.78
CA PRO A 43 -2.87 0.78 -9.00
C PRO A 43 -3.02 -0.71 -9.32
N ALA A 44 -3.17 -1.55 -8.30
CA ALA A 44 -3.34 -3.00 -8.44
C ALA A 44 -4.65 -3.41 -9.13
N PHE A 45 -5.61 -2.50 -9.26
CA PHE A 45 -6.91 -2.74 -9.90
C PHE A 45 -7.14 -1.82 -11.11
N GLN A 46 -6.15 -1.01 -11.50
CA GLN A 46 -6.19 -0.22 -12.72
C GLN A 46 -6.09 -1.16 -13.95
N GLY A 47 -7.02 -1.04 -14.89
CA GLY A 47 -6.94 -1.71 -16.20
C GLY A 47 -7.61 -3.09 -16.30
N ASP A 48 -7.92 -3.73 -15.17
CA ASP A 48 -8.52 -5.06 -15.16
C ASP A 48 -9.99 -5.02 -14.67
N LYS A 49 -10.90 -5.62 -15.46
CA LYS A 49 -12.29 -5.90 -15.02
C LYS A 49 -12.35 -7.02 -13.96
N VAL A 50 -11.26 -7.26 -13.24
CA VAL A 50 -11.18 -8.29 -12.21
C VAL A 50 -12.06 -7.84 -11.04
N ARG A 51 -13.04 -8.66 -10.70
CA ARG A 51 -13.89 -8.44 -9.54
C ARG A 51 -13.06 -8.63 -8.27
N ALA A 52 -12.52 -7.54 -7.74
CA ALA A 52 -11.87 -7.53 -6.43
C ALA A 52 -12.92 -7.68 -5.32
N SER A 53 -12.72 -8.65 -4.42
CA SER A 53 -13.53 -8.77 -3.21
C SER A 53 -13.26 -7.61 -2.25
N ARG A 54 -14.22 -7.29 -1.36
CA ARG A 54 -14.04 -6.25 -0.32
C ARG A 54 -12.79 -6.48 0.53
N ALA A 55 -12.51 -7.74 0.91
CA ALA A 55 -11.33 -8.10 1.68
C ALA A 55 -10.02 -7.81 0.90
N GLN A 56 -9.98 -8.11 -0.40
CA GLN A 56 -8.82 -7.81 -1.24
C GLN A 56 -8.62 -6.30 -1.40
N ILE A 57 -9.69 -5.52 -1.57
CA ILE A 57 -9.61 -4.05 -1.66
C ILE A 57 -8.98 -3.49 -0.38
N LEU A 58 -9.45 -3.92 0.79
CA LEU A 58 -8.89 -3.46 2.07
C LEU A 58 -7.41 -3.88 2.24
N LYS A 59 -7.08 -5.13 1.93
CA LYS A 59 -5.69 -5.62 2.00
C LYS A 59 -4.77 -4.81 1.09
N LYS A 60 -5.13 -4.66 -0.18
CA LYS A 60 -4.32 -3.90 -1.14
C LYS A 60 -4.24 -2.41 -0.82
N ALA A 61 -5.28 -1.82 -0.22
CA ALA A 61 -5.22 -0.45 0.28
C ALA A 61 -4.19 -0.30 1.41
N ALA A 62 -4.19 -1.21 2.38
CA ALA A 62 -3.22 -1.20 3.47
C ALA A 62 -1.79 -1.37 2.94
N ASP A 63 -1.56 -2.35 2.06
CA ASP A 63 -0.27 -2.60 1.42
C ASP A 63 0.22 -1.35 0.65
N TYR A 64 -0.69 -0.71 -0.10
CA TYR A 64 -0.37 0.48 -0.90
C TYR A 64 -0.01 1.67 -0.02
N ILE A 65 -0.74 1.94 1.06
CA ILE A 65 -0.41 3.01 2.01
C ILE A 65 0.99 2.79 2.61
N GLN A 66 1.31 1.56 3.04
CA GLN A 66 2.62 1.25 3.59
C GLN A 66 3.74 1.42 2.56
N SER A 67 3.52 0.94 1.33
CA SER A 67 4.48 1.09 0.23
C SER A 67 4.71 2.56 -0.10
N MET A 68 3.65 3.36 -0.21
CA MET A 68 3.76 4.79 -0.49
C MET A 68 4.46 5.56 0.64
N ARG A 69 4.26 5.18 1.91
CA ARG A 69 5.01 5.77 3.03
C ARG A 69 6.51 5.52 2.89
N ARG A 70 6.93 4.28 2.64
CA ARG A 70 8.35 3.94 2.42
C ARG A 70 8.93 4.68 1.22
N LYS A 71 8.21 4.73 0.10
CA LYS A 71 8.64 5.48 -1.10
C LYS A 71 8.79 6.97 -0.83
N ASN A 72 7.84 7.59 -0.14
CA ASN A 72 7.94 9.01 0.22
C ASN A 72 9.13 9.28 1.14
N MET A 73 9.44 8.37 2.07
CA MET A 73 10.63 8.49 2.93
C MET A 73 11.93 8.39 2.13
N ALA A 74 12.04 7.42 1.22
CA ALA A 74 13.20 7.27 0.34
C ALA A 74 13.38 8.52 -0.53
N HIS A 75 12.31 9.02 -1.16
CA HIS A 75 12.37 10.27 -1.94
C HIS A 75 12.74 11.48 -1.09
N GLN A 76 12.29 11.55 0.16
CA GLN A 76 12.68 12.63 1.06
C GLN A 76 14.18 12.57 1.38
N GLN A 77 14.72 11.37 1.60
CA GLN A 77 16.15 11.16 1.79
C GLN A 77 16.95 11.57 0.55
N ASP A 78 16.52 11.15 -0.64
CA ASP A 78 17.14 11.54 -1.92
C ASP A 78 17.16 13.08 -2.08
N ILE A 79 16.05 13.75 -1.75
CA ILE A 79 15.95 15.21 -1.78
C ILE A 79 16.96 15.86 -0.83
N ASP A 80 17.09 15.34 0.39
CA ASP A 80 17.97 15.92 1.40
C ASP A 80 19.46 15.68 1.07
N ASP A 81 19.78 14.53 0.49
CA ASP A 81 21.12 14.22 0.01
C ASP A 81 21.50 15.10 -1.19
N LEU A 82 20.59 15.29 -2.15
CA LEU A 82 20.80 16.21 -3.28
C LEU A 82 20.95 17.66 -2.82
N LYS A 83 20.15 18.11 -1.83
CA LYS A 83 20.32 19.44 -1.23
C LYS A 83 21.68 19.60 -0.57
N ARG A 84 22.17 18.58 0.14
CA ARG A 84 23.50 18.60 0.76
C ARG A 84 24.59 18.69 -0.32
N GLN A 85 24.49 17.90 -1.39
CA GLN A 85 25.43 17.94 -2.51
C GLN A 85 25.42 19.30 -3.21
N ASN A 86 24.25 19.84 -3.52
CA ASN A 86 24.12 21.16 -4.14
C ASN A 86 24.76 22.25 -3.28
N LYS A 87 24.53 22.24 -1.96
CA LYS A 87 25.16 23.19 -1.06
C LYS A 87 26.70 23.11 -1.11
N VAL A 88 27.26 21.90 -1.12
CA VAL A 88 28.72 21.71 -1.24
C VAL A 88 29.23 22.28 -2.57
N LEU A 89 28.53 22.03 -3.68
CA LEU A 89 28.90 22.57 -4.99
C LEU A 89 28.79 24.10 -5.04
N GLU A 90 27.74 24.68 -4.45
CA GLU A 90 27.57 26.13 -4.33
C GLU A 90 28.72 26.77 -3.53
N ASP A 91 29.10 26.18 -2.40
CA ASP A 91 30.23 26.63 -1.58
C ASP A 91 31.56 26.54 -2.35
N GLN A 92 31.76 25.46 -3.13
CA GLN A 92 32.93 25.29 -3.99
C GLN A 92 32.99 26.37 -5.08
N ILE A 93 31.88 26.61 -5.79
CA ILE A 93 31.77 27.64 -6.83
C ILE A 93 32.09 29.01 -6.23
N GLN A 94 31.49 29.35 -5.08
CA GLN A 94 31.75 30.62 -4.41
C GLN A 94 33.22 30.79 -4.02
N SER A 95 33.88 29.72 -3.55
CA SER A 95 35.31 29.74 -3.21
C SER A 95 36.19 29.99 -4.45
N LEU A 96 35.86 29.37 -5.58
CA LEU A 96 36.57 29.53 -6.85
C LEU A 96 36.36 30.92 -7.45
N GLU A 97 35.15 31.46 -7.38
CA GLU A 97 34.86 32.83 -7.83
C GLU A 97 35.65 33.87 -7.01
N ARG A 98 35.75 33.68 -5.69
CA ARG A 98 36.59 34.51 -4.81
C ARG A 98 38.07 34.38 -5.14
N ALA A 99 38.55 33.16 -5.41
CA ALA A 99 39.95 32.95 -5.78
C ALA A 99 40.28 33.58 -7.13
N LYS A 100 39.36 33.50 -8.10
CA LYS A 100 39.50 34.14 -9.41
C LYS A 100 39.56 35.67 -9.30
N SER A 101 38.76 36.27 -8.42
CA SER A 101 38.77 37.73 -8.22
C SER A 101 39.99 38.23 -7.43
N THR A 102 40.50 37.43 -6.49
CA THR A 102 41.67 37.77 -5.65
C THR A 102 43.01 37.30 -6.22
N GLY A 103 43.01 36.44 -7.24
CA GLY A 103 44.22 35.80 -7.79
C GLY A 103 44.84 34.71 -6.90
N ASN A 104 44.21 34.37 -5.77
CA ASN A 104 44.78 33.45 -4.78
C ASN A 104 44.26 32.01 -4.95
N TYR A 105 44.71 31.34 -6.02
CA TYR A 105 44.24 29.99 -6.39
C TYR A 105 44.69 28.87 -5.43
N ALA A 106 45.80 29.06 -4.70
CA ALA A 106 46.32 28.06 -3.76
C ALA A 106 45.35 27.78 -2.60
N ALA A 107 44.66 28.81 -2.11
CA ALA A 107 43.65 28.67 -1.05
C ALA A 107 42.38 27.95 -1.54
N ALA A 108 41.99 28.16 -2.79
CA ALA A 108 40.82 27.52 -3.39
C ALA A 108 41.01 26.00 -3.59
N ALA A 109 42.22 25.60 -4.01
CA ALA A 109 42.58 24.19 -4.20
C ALA A 109 42.46 23.37 -2.90
N ALA A 110 42.90 23.93 -1.77
CA ALA A 110 42.80 23.28 -0.47
C ALA A 110 41.35 23.05 -0.01
N VAL A 111 40.44 24.00 -0.29
CA VAL A 111 39.01 23.90 0.04
C VAL A 111 38.31 22.82 -0.80
N LEU A 112 38.66 22.73 -2.09
CA LEU A 112 38.16 21.69 -2.99
C LEU A 112 38.60 20.28 -2.54
N GLU A 113 39.84 20.14 -2.09
CA GLU A 113 40.37 18.85 -1.63
C GLU A 113 39.72 18.38 -0.33
N ALA A 114 39.52 19.29 0.62
CA ALA A 114 38.82 19.00 1.88
C ALA A 114 37.35 18.58 1.66
N THR A 115 36.66 19.24 0.74
CA THR A 115 35.25 18.91 0.42
C THR A 115 35.11 17.58 -0.32
N HIS A 116 36.05 17.22 -1.20
CA HIS A 116 36.06 15.91 -1.88
C HIS A 116 36.23 14.74 -0.91
N LEU A 117 37.11 14.85 0.09
CA LEU A 117 37.31 13.81 1.09
C LEU A 117 36.06 13.58 1.94
N ASN A 118 35.35 14.66 2.30
CA ASN A 118 34.12 14.58 3.08
C ASN A 118 32.97 13.92 2.30
N ASN A 119 32.88 14.17 0.99
CA ASN A 119 31.87 13.57 0.12
C ASN A 119 32.14 12.07 -0.12
N LYS A 120 33.41 11.67 -0.25
CA LYS A 120 33.82 10.26 -0.37
C LYS A 120 33.57 9.45 0.90
N ALA A 121 33.76 10.05 2.08
CA ALA A 121 33.44 9.39 3.35
C ALA A 121 31.92 9.18 3.52
N SER A 122 31.12 10.14 3.08
CA SER A 122 29.65 10.07 3.16
C SER A 122 29.06 8.99 2.24
N SER A 123 29.62 8.77 1.05
CA SER A 123 29.15 7.73 0.12
C SER A 123 29.50 6.30 0.56
N MET A 124 30.61 6.10 1.29
CA MET A 124 30.97 4.77 1.81
C MET A 124 30.10 4.33 3.00
N ALA A 125 29.55 5.26 3.77
CA ALA A 125 28.72 4.95 4.94
C ALA A 125 27.29 4.46 4.58
N ALA A 126 26.81 4.70 3.36
CA ALA A 126 25.45 4.35 2.93
C ALA A 126 25.29 2.90 2.43
N PHE A 127 26.38 2.14 2.29
CA PHE A 127 26.36 0.76 1.78
C PHE A 127 26.11 -0.32 2.86
N ASP A 128 26.34 0.00 4.14
CA ASP A 128 26.36 -0.99 5.24
C ASP A 128 25.01 -1.15 5.98
N ALA A 129 23.91 -0.61 5.43
CA ALA A 129 22.66 -0.45 6.17
C ALA A 129 21.42 -1.18 5.61
N ASP A 130 21.55 -2.13 4.67
CA ASP A 130 20.42 -2.97 4.25
C ASP A 130 20.87 -4.38 3.87
N SER A 131 21.05 -5.22 4.89
CA SER A 131 21.21 -6.68 4.74
C SER A 131 20.30 -7.39 5.75
N ASP A 132 19.00 -7.13 5.69
CA ASP A 132 18.00 -8.05 6.25
C ASP A 132 17.69 -9.14 5.21
N SER A 133 18.38 -10.27 5.32
CA SER A 133 18.05 -11.50 4.60
C SER A 133 16.90 -12.21 5.33
N ASP A 134 15.72 -12.28 4.72
CA ASP A 134 14.62 -13.17 5.15
C ASP A 134 14.63 -14.49 4.36
N ASP A 135 15.62 -15.34 4.64
CA ASP A 135 15.57 -16.75 4.22
C ASP A 135 14.62 -17.54 5.13
N SER A 136 13.41 -17.79 4.63
CA SER A 136 12.46 -18.75 5.22
C SER A 136 12.11 -19.82 4.19
N SER A 137 12.97 -20.82 4.07
CA SER A 137 12.68 -22.05 3.34
C SER A 137 11.91 -23.04 4.24
N ASP A 138 10.58 -23.03 4.15
CA ASP A 138 9.76 -24.11 4.69
C ASP A 138 9.78 -25.32 3.76
N THR A 139 10.61 -26.31 4.13
CA THR A 139 10.50 -27.68 3.63
C THR A 139 9.81 -28.54 4.69
N ASP A 140 8.52 -28.83 4.50
CA ASP A 140 7.89 -29.97 5.17
C ASP A 140 7.33 -30.96 4.14
N GLY A 141 8.09 -32.03 3.97
CA GLY A 141 7.65 -33.23 3.31
C GLY A 141 6.89 -34.13 4.28
N SER A 142 5.57 -34.04 4.29
CA SER A 142 4.72 -35.08 4.87
C SER A 142 4.01 -35.87 3.77
N LYS A 143 4.58 -37.03 3.44
CA LYS A 143 3.93 -38.08 2.66
C LYS A 143 2.81 -38.69 3.49
N SER A 144 1.56 -38.49 3.11
CA SER A 144 0.48 -39.44 3.41
C SER A 144 -0.57 -39.43 2.32
N GLY A 145 -0.49 -40.43 1.43
CA GLY A 145 -1.47 -40.64 0.39
C GLY A 145 -2.80 -41.12 0.96
N ARG A 146 -3.91 -40.45 0.58
CA ARG A 146 -5.24 -41.05 0.61
C ARG A 146 -5.90 -40.89 -0.75
N ARG A 147 -6.16 -42.05 -1.34
CA ARG A 147 -6.61 -42.29 -2.71
C ARG A 147 -8.02 -41.75 -2.94
N LYS A 148 -8.25 -41.22 -4.16
CA LYS A 148 -9.57 -40.89 -4.72
C LYS A 148 -10.43 -42.16 -4.75
N ARG A 149 -11.65 -42.12 -4.19
CA ARG A 149 -12.68 -43.13 -4.47
C ARG A 149 -13.64 -42.57 -5.50
N LEU A 150 -13.72 -43.23 -6.66
CA LEU A 150 -14.78 -43.03 -7.65
C LEU A 150 -16.11 -43.45 -7.04
N LYS A 151 -17.15 -42.64 -7.27
CA LYS A 151 -18.52 -42.92 -6.85
C LYS A 151 -19.19 -43.67 -8.00
N THR A 152 -19.43 -44.96 -7.80
CA THR A 152 -20.22 -45.79 -8.73
C THR A 152 -21.70 -45.59 -8.41
N SER A 153 -22.46 -45.10 -9.38
CA SER A 153 -23.92 -45.02 -9.32
C SER A 153 -24.50 -46.43 -9.24
N VAL A 154 -25.34 -46.68 -8.23
CA VAL A 154 -26.14 -47.91 -8.11
C VAL A 154 -27.60 -47.48 -8.27
N GLU A 155 -28.24 -47.93 -9.36
CA GLU A 155 -29.68 -47.81 -9.58
C GLU A 155 -30.47 -48.63 -8.54
N PRO A 156 -31.68 -48.18 -8.14
CA PRO A 156 -32.56 -48.95 -7.27
C PRO A 156 -33.36 -49.99 -8.06
N PRO A 157 -33.80 -51.12 -7.44
CA PRO A 157 -34.55 -52.14 -8.14
C PRO A 157 -36.02 -51.75 -8.32
N LEU A 158 -36.57 -52.19 -9.45
CA LEU A 158 -37.98 -52.12 -9.82
C LEU A 158 -38.86 -52.86 -8.80
N ARG A 159 -39.92 -52.20 -8.32
CA ARG A 159 -41.02 -52.87 -7.63
C ARG A 159 -41.96 -53.51 -8.67
N ALA A 160 -42.31 -54.77 -8.44
CA ALA A 160 -43.50 -55.41 -9.01
C ALA A 160 -44.75 -54.97 -8.23
#